data_AF-A0A944K7Z8-F1
#
_entry.id   AF-A0A944K7Z8-F1
#
_cell.length_a   1.000
_cell.length_b   1.000
_cell.length_c   1.000
_cell.angle_alpha   90.00
_cell.angle_beta   90.00
_cell.angle_gamma   90.00
#
_symmetry.space_group_name_H-M   'P 1'
#
loop_
_entity.id
_entity.type
_entity.pdbx_description
1 polymer ?
#
loop_
_entity_poly.entity_id
_entity_poly.type
_entity_poly.pdbx_seq_one_letter_code
_entity_poly.pdbx_strand_id
1 'polypeptide(L)'
;MTTPTPALDTEHLFRVERGVPTEEETAALAVVLLMRLSGAPSATEEPVPAPADWRSPDRAHGHRAPRSWRTAARRPEPGTGESG
;
A
#
# COMPACT_ATOMS: atom_id res chain seq x y z
N MET A 1 -22.92 6.59 2.03
CA MET A 1 -22.75 5.37 1.22
C MET A 1 -21.35 4.83 1.49
N THR A 2 -21.22 3.86 2.38
CA THR A 2 -19.96 3.14 2.63
C THR A 2 -19.96 1.88 1.78
N THR A 3 -19.09 1.85 0.77
CA THR A 3 -18.82 0.62 0.02
C THR A 3 -18.06 -0.32 0.97
N PRO A 4 -18.57 -1.53 1.26
CA PRO A 4 -17.80 -2.50 2.01
C PRO A 4 -16.60 -2.92 1.16
N THR A 5 -15.39 -2.74 1.68
CA THR A 5 -14.20 -3.43 1.16
C THR A 5 -14.45 -4.92 1.35
N PRO A 6 -14.54 -5.73 0.28
CA PRO A 6 -14.73 -7.16 0.46
C PRO A 6 -13.48 -7.70 1.15
N ALA A 7 -13.68 -8.37 2.29
CA ALA A 7 -12.66 -9.26 2.81
C ALA A 7 -12.48 -10.35 1.75
N LEU A 8 -11.27 -10.49 1.20
CA LEU A 8 -10.96 -11.58 0.28
C LEU A 8 -11.12 -12.89 1.06
N ASP A 9 -12.15 -13.65 0.74
CA ASP A 9 -12.31 -15.04 1.16
C ASP A 9 -11.38 -15.92 0.32
N THR A 10 -11.07 -17.12 0.82
CA THR A 10 -10.15 -18.05 0.13
C THR A 10 -10.64 -18.46 -1.26
N GLU A 11 -11.90 -18.20 -1.57
CA GLU A 11 -12.53 -18.40 -2.89
C GLU A 11 -12.16 -17.29 -3.89
N HIS A 12 -11.87 -16.06 -3.43
CA HIS A 12 -11.51 -14.93 -4.30
C HIS A 12 -10.08 -14.46 -4.03
N LEU A 13 -9.12 -15.18 -4.64
CA LEU A 13 -7.68 -14.88 -4.50
C LEU A 13 -7.26 -13.54 -5.13
N PHE A 14 -7.95 -13.07 -6.16
CA PHE A 14 -7.69 -11.79 -6.81
C PHE A 14 -8.95 -11.26 -7.51
N ARG A 15 -8.98 -9.95 -7.75
CA ARG A 15 -10.06 -9.27 -8.46
C ARG A 15 -9.56 -8.66 -9.76
N VAL A 16 -10.32 -8.86 -10.83
CA VAL A 16 -10.11 -8.18 -12.11
C VAL A 16 -10.89 -6.87 -12.11
N GLU A 17 -10.20 -5.74 -12.21
CA GLU A 17 -10.84 -4.42 -12.21
C GLU A 17 -11.46 -4.06 -13.57
N ARG A 18 -10.88 -4.54 -14.67
CA ARG A 18 -11.34 -4.25 -16.04
C ARG A 18 -11.06 -5.41 -16.99
N GLY A 19 -12.00 -5.67 -17.90
CA GLY A 19 -11.86 -6.68 -18.94
C GLY A 19 -12.10 -8.12 -18.44
N VAL A 20 -11.96 -9.08 -19.35
CA VAL A 20 -11.98 -10.51 -19.06
C VAL A 20 -10.63 -11.07 -19.49
N PRO A 21 -9.83 -11.65 -18.57
CA PRO A 21 -8.54 -12.20 -18.92
C PRO A 21 -8.73 -13.41 -19.83
N THR A 22 -7.82 -13.56 -20.78
CA THR A 22 -7.70 -14.78 -21.57
C THR A 22 -7.21 -15.95 -20.71
N GLU A 23 -7.38 -17.18 -21.19
CA GLU A 23 -6.86 -18.38 -20.52
C GLU A 23 -5.33 -18.29 -20.34
N GLU A 24 -4.63 -17.79 -21.36
CA GLU A 24 -3.17 -17.59 -21.35
C GLU A 24 -2.73 -16.61 -20.27
N GLU A 25 -3.40 -15.46 -20.15
CA GLU A 25 -3.10 -14.45 -19.13
C GLU A 25 -3.39 -14.98 -17.72
N THR A 26 -4.43 -15.79 -17.56
CA THR A 26 -4.77 -16.43 -16.28
C THR A 26 -3.70 -17.46 -15.88
N ALA A 27 -3.23 -18.27 -16.83
CA ALA A 27 -2.15 -19.23 -16.62
C ALA A 27 -0.84 -18.53 -16.26
N ALA A 28 -0.49 -17.45 -16.97
CA ALA A 28 0.71 -16.65 -16.69
C ALA A 28 0.68 -16.07 -15.26
N LEU A 29 -0.48 -15.53 -14.83
CA LEU A 29 -0.64 -15.03 -13.47
C LEU A 29 -0.46 -16.14 -12.42
N ALA A 30 -1.06 -17.32 -12.65
CA ALA A 30 -0.91 -18.47 -11.75
C ALA A 30 0.55 -18.91 -11.62
N VAL A 31 1.30 -18.98 -12.73
CA VAL A 31 2.73 -19.32 -12.72
C VAL A 31 3.53 -18.32 -11.88
N VAL A 32 3.32 -17.01 -12.08
CA VAL A 32 4.01 -15.97 -11.31
C VAL A 32 3.71 -16.08 -9.82
N LEU A 33 2.44 -16.32 -9.45
CA LEU A 33 2.05 -16.51 -8.06
C LEU A 33 2.70 -17.75 -7.45
N LEU A 34 2.73 -18.87 -8.16
CA LEU A 34 3.39 -20.10 -7.71
C LEU A 34 4.90 -19.90 -7.55
N MET A 35 5.56 -19.19 -8.46
CA MET A 35 6.99 -18.86 -8.35
C MET A 35 7.31 -17.99 -7.13
N ARG A 36 6.42 -17.05 -6.78
CA ARG A 36 6.55 -16.20 -5.59
C ARG A 36 6.33 -17.01 -4.30
N LEU A 37 5.35 -17.92 -4.30
CA LEU A 37 5.01 -18.77 -3.16
C LEU A 37 6.05 -19.87 -2.91
N SER A 38 6.68 -20.38 -3.95
CA SER A 38 7.72 -21.42 -3.84
C SER A 38 9.03 -20.91 -3.26
N GLY A 39 9.12 -19.60 -2.95
CA GLY A 39 10.26 -19.03 -2.24
C GLY A 39 11.56 -19.17 -3.02
N ALA A 40 11.52 -19.24 -4.35
CA ALA A 40 12.72 -19.24 -5.16
C ALA A 40 13.45 -17.91 -4.90
N PRO A 41 14.65 -17.93 -4.28
CA PRO A 41 15.44 -16.72 -4.21
C PRO A 41 15.79 -16.37 -5.65
N SER A 42 15.23 -15.26 -6.15
CA SER A 42 15.74 -14.64 -7.34
C SER A 42 17.23 -14.42 -7.08
N ALA A 43 18.09 -15.11 -7.83
CA ALA A 43 19.54 -14.94 -7.82
C ALA A 43 19.92 -13.61 -8.49
N THR A 44 19.35 -12.55 -7.97
CA THR A 44 19.75 -11.16 -8.14
C THR A 44 19.56 -10.60 -6.75
N GLU A 45 20.67 -10.32 -6.10
CA GLU A 45 20.71 -9.62 -4.83
C GLU A 45 20.20 -8.19 -5.08
N GLU A 46 18.88 -8.08 -5.22
CA GLU A 46 18.18 -6.81 -5.19
C GLU A 46 18.48 -6.19 -3.82
N PRO A 47 18.85 -4.90 -3.78
CA PRO A 47 19.13 -4.23 -2.51
C PRO A 47 17.92 -4.40 -1.61
N VAL A 48 18.12 -5.04 -0.45
CA VAL A 48 17.08 -5.21 0.57
C VAL A 48 16.50 -3.82 0.83
N PRO A 49 15.22 -3.57 0.49
CA PRO A 49 14.64 -2.27 0.76
C PRO A 49 14.73 -2.04 2.25
N ALA A 50 15.38 -0.94 2.64
CA ALA A 50 15.42 -0.53 4.04
C ALA A 50 13.99 -0.60 4.59
N PRO A 51 13.78 -1.12 5.81
CA PRO A 51 12.44 -1.23 6.37
C PRO A 51 11.80 0.15 6.27
N ALA A 52 10.67 0.23 5.55
CA ALA A 52 9.97 1.49 5.39
C ALA A 52 9.56 1.96 6.79
N ASP A 53 10.14 3.07 7.25
CA ASP A 53 9.89 3.71 8.55
C ASP A 53 8.46 4.28 8.69
N TRP A 54 7.56 3.87 7.81
CA TRP A 54 6.14 4.17 7.86
C TRP A 54 5.53 3.45 9.05
N ARG A 55 5.67 4.07 10.22
CA ARG A 55 4.81 3.80 11.35
C ARG A 55 3.38 4.03 10.89
N SER A 56 2.57 2.97 10.94
CA SER A 56 1.12 3.05 10.78
C SER A 56 0.61 4.20 11.68
N PRO A 57 0.09 5.29 11.10
CA PRO A 57 -0.35 6.46 11.87
C PRO A 57 -1.44 6.09 12.89
N ASP A 58 -2.16 5.00 12.63
CA ASP A 58 -3.27 4.51 13.43
C ASP A 58 -2.83 3.96 14.81
N ARG A 59 -1.55 3.54 14.93
CA ARG A 59 -1.00 3.12 16.23
C ARG A 59 -0.39 4.26 17.05
N ALA A 60 -0.24 5.44 16.45
CA ALA A 60 0.28 6.64 17.12
C ALA A 60 -0.88 7.51 17.62
N HIS A 61 -1.54 7.03 18.68
CA HIS A 61 -2.62 7.72 19.41
C HIS A 61 -3.87 8.02 18.57
N GLY A 62 -4.92 7.24 18.82
CA GLY A 62 -6.23 7.36 18.18
C GLY A 62 -6.69 8.81 18.02
N HIS A 63 -7.18 9.11 16.82
CA HIS A 63 -7.67 10.41 16.39
C HIS A 63 -8.66 11.01 17.42
N ARG A 64 -8.18 11.92 18.27
CA ARG A 64 -8.98 12.46 19.39
C ARG A 64 -10.03 13.50 18.99
N ALA A 65 -10.02 14.00 17.76
CA ALA A 65 -11.03 14.94 17.27
C ALA A 65 -11.11 14.98 15.73
N PRO A 66 -12.31 15.15 15.12
CA PRO A 66 -12.49 15.30 13.67
C PRO A 66 -11.75 16.50 13.03
N ARG A 67 -11.20 17.41 13.84
CA ARG A 67 -10.52 18.63 13.37
C ARG A 67 -9.00 18.49 13.21
N SER A 68 -8.40 17.36 13.61
CA SER A 68 -6.94 17.16 13.55
C SER A 68 -6.37 17.12 12.13
N TRP A 69 -7.18 16.73 11.14
CA TRP A 69 -6.77 16.68 9.73
C TRP A 69 -6.56 18.06 9.09
N ARG A 70 -7.21 19.12 9.61
CA ARG A 70 -7.04 20.48 9.07
C ARG A 70 -5.74 21.14 9.52
N THR A 71 -5.21 20.72 10.66
CA THR A 71 -3.98 21.29 11.22
C THR A 71 -2.75 20.75 10.49
N ALA A 72 -2.77 19.49 10.04
CA ALA A 72 -1.67 18.91 9.27
C ALA A 72 -1.46 19.58 7.90
N ALA A 73 -2.52 20.13 7.31
CA ALA A 73 -2.46 20.87 6.04
C ALA A 73 -1.98 22.32 6.20
N ARG A 74 -1.93 22.87 7.44
CA ARG A 74 -1.27 24.15 7.72
C ARG A 74 0.11 23.88 8.31
N ARG A 75 1.06 23.55 7.43
CA ARG A 75 2.46 23.84 7.71
C ARG A 75 2.60 25.37 7.68
N PRO A 76 2.96 26.04 8.78
CA PRO A 76 3.37 27.44 8.68
C PRO A 76 4.65 27.45 7.84
N GLU A 77 4.59 28.14 6.71
CA GLU A 77 5.78 28.54 5.95
C GLU A 77 6.79 29.12 6.95
N PRO A 78 8.04 28.62 7.01
CA PRO A 78 9.06 29.31 7.76
C PRO A 78 9.27 30.66 7.08
N GLY A 79 8.71 31.70 7.68
CA GLY A 79 8.93 33.07 7.25
C GLY A 79 10.43 33.32 7.23
N THR A 80 10.95 33.46 6.02
CA THR A 80 12.27 34.01 5.71
C THR A 80 12.29 35.43 6.26
N GLY A 81 12.75 35.57 7.49
CA GLY A 81 13.00 36.85 8.14
C GLY A 81 14.48 36.96 8.42
N GLU A 82 15.23 37.30 7.38
CA GLU A 82 16.50 38.01 7.52
C GLU A 82 16.30 39.28 8.37
N SER A 83 17.22 39.54 9.29
CA SER A 83 17.67 40.82 9.85
C SER A 83 18.56 40.46 11.05
N GLY A 84 19.78 40.92 11.26
CA GLY A 84 20.59 42.01 10.71
C GLY A 84 21.71 42.22 11.74
#